data_AF-A0A522KMM2-F1
#
_entry.id   AF-A0A522KMM2-F1
#
_cell.length_a   1.000
_cell.length_b   1.000
_cell.length_c   1.000
_cell.angle_alpha   90.00
_cell.angle_beta   90.00
_cell.angle_gamma   90.00
#
_symmetry.space_group_name_H-M   'P 1'
#
loop_
_entity.id
_entity.type
_entity.pdbx_description
1 polymer ?
#
loop_
_entity_poly.entity_id
_entity_poly.type
_entity_poly.pdbx_seq_one_letter_code
_entity_poly.pdbx_strand_id
1 'polypeptide(L)'
;MQPESYEAALAELDTLVARMEGGSLSLEESLAAYRRGAVLVKFCQQQLEKVEQQVRVLDGETLRPVPPNTTGSSAEGGDDDL
;
A
#
# COMPACT_ATOMS: atom_id res chain seq x y z
N MET A 1 -18.47 -13.54 1.05
CA MET A 1 -17.04 -13.91 1.17
C MET A 1 -16.18 -12.74 0.77
N GLN A 2 -15.09 -12.46 1.47
CA GLN A 2 -14.14 -11.43 1.04
C GLN A 2 -13.11 -12.06 0.09
N PRO A 3 -12.65 -11.34 -0.96
CA PRO A 3 -11.65 -11.85 -1.88
C PRO A 3 -10.30 -12.06 -1.18
N GLU A 4 -9.53 -13.05 -1.62
CA GLU A 4 -8.23 -13.42 -1.03
C GLU A 4 -7.08 -12.50 -1.48
N SER A 5 -7.22 -11.85 -2.63
CA SER A 5 -6.20 -10.97 -3.21
C SER A 5 -6.82 -9.79 -3.96
N TYR A 6 -6.01 -8.76 -4.22
CA TYR A 6 -6.41 -7.61 -5.04
C TYR A 6 -6.86 -8.05 -6.44
N GLU A 7 -6.10 -8.94 -7.08
CA GLU A 7 -6.40 -9.46 -8.41
C GLU A 7 -7.72 -10.26 -8.43
N ALA A 8 -7.97 -11.07 -7.40
CA ALA A 8 -9.23 -11.78 -7.26
C ALA A 8 -10.42 -10.82 -7.07
N ALA A 9 -10.24 -9.76 -6.28
CA ALA A 9 -11.26 -8.73 -6.08
C ALA A 9 -11.58 -7.99 -7.39
N LEU A 10 -10.54 -7.68 -8.17
CA LEU A 10 -10.67 -6.99 -9.45
C LEU A 10 -11.37 -7.86 -10.50
N ALA A 11 -10.97 -9.14 -10.63
CA ALA A 11 -11.61 -10.07 -11.55
C ALA A 11 -13.09 -10.32 -11.23
N GLU A 12 -13.43 -10.38 -9.93
CA GLU A 12 -14.82 -10.49 -9.50
C GLU A 12 -15.61 -9.21 -9.81
N LEU A 13 -14.99 -8.03 -9.64
CA LEU A 13 -15.61 -6.75 -9.97
C LEU A 13 -15.90 -6.63 -11.47
N ASP A 14 -14.95 -7.01 -12.34
CA ASP A 14 -15.14 -7.01 -13.79
C ASP A 14 -16.29 -7.94 -14.22
N THR A 15 -16.34 -9.13 -13.65
CA THR A 15 -17.43 -10.10 -13.92
C THR A 15 -18.78 -9.52 -13.49
N LEU A 16 -18.81 -8.84 -12.34
CA LEU A 16 -20.01 -8.23 -11.80
C LEU A 16 -20.49 -7.05 -12.65
N VAL A 17 -19.57 -6.19 -13.10
CA VAL A 17 -19.86 -5.07 -13.99
C VAL A 17 -20.38 -5.57 -15.34
N ALA A 18 -19.71 -6.56 -15.95
CA ALA A 18 -20.17 -7.16 -17.20
C ALA A 18 -21.60 -7.72 -17.09
N ARG A 19 -21.94 -8.31 -15.93
CA ARG A 19 -23.31 -8.79 -15.67
C ARG A 19 -24.31 -7.64 -15.53
N MET A 20 -23.91 -6.52 -14.92
CA MET A 20 -24.73 -5.30 -14.80
C MET A 20 -24.99 -4.65 -16.16
N GLU A 21 -23.98 -4.59 -17.02
CA GLU A 21 -24.09 -4.04 -18.37
C GLU A 21 -24.92 -4.93 -19.31
N GLY A 22 -24.98 -6.23 -19.04
CA GLY A 22 -25.82 -7.18 -19.78
C GLY A 22 -27.33 -6.93 -19.66
N GLY A 23 -27.78 -6.10 -18.72
CA GLY A 23 -29.17 -5.62 -18.65
C GLY A 23 -30.22 -6.68 -18.27
N SER A 24 -29.82 -7.90 -17.96
CA SER A 24 -30.72 -9.03 -17.64
C SER A 24 -31.01 -9.18 -16.14
N LEU A 25 -30.56 -8.25 -15.30
CA LEU A 25 -30.73 -8.31 -13.85
C LEU A 25 -32.07 -7.72 -13.43
N SER A 26 -32.76 -8.42 -12.55
CA SER A 26 -33.88 -7.86 -11.80
C SER A 26 -33.41 -6.73 -10.87
N LEU A 27 -34.37 -5.96 -10.33
CA LEU A 27 -34.07 -4.87 -9.40
C LEU A 27 -33.34 -5.38 -8.14
N GLU A 28 -33.78 -6.51 -7.58
CA GLU A 28 -33.14 -7.11 -6.39
C GLU A 28 -31.72 -7.58 -6.69
N GLU A 29 -31.50 -8.22 -7.84
CA GLU A 29 -30.16 -8.66 -8.24
C GLU A 29 -29.24 -7.48 -8.56
N SER A 30 -29.77 -6.39 -9.12
CA SER A 30 -29.02 -5.15 -9.35
C SER A 30 -28.57 -4.53 -8.04
N LEU A 31 -29.45 -4.51 -7.03
CA LEU A 31 -29.14 -4.01 -5.69
C LEU A 31 -28.10 -4.92 -4.99
N ALA A 32 -28.20 -6.23 -5.17
CA ALA A 32 -27.23 -7.20 -4.66
C ALA A 32 -25.86 -7.02 -5.34
N ALA A 33 -25.84 -6.86 -6.66
CA ALA A 33 -24.64 -6.62 -7.44
C ALA A 33 -23.95 -5.33 -6.99
N TYR A 34 -24.70 -4.22 -6.85
CA TYR A 34 -24.17 -2.97 -6.34
C TYR A 34 -23.52 -3.10 -4.95
N ARG A 35 -24.21 -3.74 -4.00
CA ARG A 35 -23.67 -3.97 -2.65
C ARG A 35 -22.40 -4.80 -2.68
N ARG A 36 -22.36 -5.82 -3.55
CA ARG A 36 -21.17 -6.65 -3.74
C ARG A 36 -20.01 -5.84 -4.33
N GLY A 37 -20.26 -5.06 -5.38
CA GLY A 37 -19.28 -4.17 -5.99
C GLY A 37 -18.70 -3.17 -4.99
N ALA A 38 -19.53 -2.55 -4.15
CA ALA A 38 -19.08 -1.62 -3.11
C ALA A 38 -18.12 -2.27 -2.11
N VAL A 39 -18.36 -3.53 -1.73
CA VAL A 39 -17.45 -4.29 -0.86
C VAL A 39 -16.11 -4.58 -1.56
N LEU A 40 -16.15 -4.97 -2.84
CA LEU A 40 -14.94 -5.24 -3.63
C LEU A 40 -14.09 -3.99 -3.81
N VAL A 41 -14.70 -2.85 -4.17
CA VAL A 41 -14.00 -1.57 -4.32
C VAL A 41 -13.34 -1.16 -3.00
N LYS A 42 -14.05 -1.28 -1.88
CA LYS A 42 -13.50 -0.97 -0.56
C LYS A 42 -12.29 -1.86 -0.22
N PHE A 43 -12.36 -3.14 -0.55
CA PHE A 43 -11.24 -4.07 -0.36
C PHE A 43 -10.02 -3.65 -1.21
N CYS A 44 -10.22 -3.33 -2.48
CA CYS A 44 -9.15 -2.87 -3.36
C CYS A 44 -8.45 -1.62 -2.82
N GLN A 45 -9.23 -0.63 -2.35
CA GLN A 45 -8.69 0.59 -1.74
C GLN A 45 -7.83 0.28 -0.50
N GLN A 46 -8.31 -0.59 0.39
CA GLN A 46 -7.57 -0.97 1.59
C GLN A 46 -6.25 -1.69 1.28
N GLN A 47 -6.22 -2.52 0.23
CA GLN A 47 -5.00 -3.19 -0.20
C GLN A 47 -3.99 -2.19 -0.77
N LEU A 48 -4.43 -1.24 -1.59
CA LEU A 48 -3.56 -0.17 -2.10
C LEU A 48 -3.01 0.70 -0.98
N GLU A 49 -3.84 1.08 -0.01
CA GLU A 49 -3.43 1.89 1.14
C GLU A 49 -2.37 1.16 2.00
N LYS A 50 -2.51 -0.16 2.20
CA LYS A 50 -1.49 -0.98 2.86
C LYS A 50 -0.16 -0.97 2.11
N VAL A 51 -0.21 -1.13 0.78
CA VAL A 51 1.01 -1.13 -0.04
C VAL A 51 1.67 0.25 -0.02
N GLU A 52 0.89 1.33 -0.11
CA GLU A 52 1.41 2.70 -0.02
C GLU A 52 2.10 2.95 1.34
N GLN A 53 1.49 2.51 2.44
CA GLN A 53 2.10 2.61 3.77
C GLN A 53 3.42 1.83 3.85
N GLN A 54 3.47 0.61 3.29
CA GLN A 54 4.69 -0.19 3.27
C GLN A 54 5.81 0.50 2.49
N VAL A 55 5.51 1.02 1.29
CA VAL A 55 6.48 1.77 0.48
C VAL A 55 7.01 2.99 1.24
N ARG A 56 6.11 3.76 1.87
CA ARG A 56 6.50 4.95 2.65
C ARG A 56 7.41 4.62 3.83
N VAL A 57 7.19 3.49 4.51
CA VAL A 57 8.08 3.02 5.59
C VAL A 57 9.44 2.66 5.02
N LEU A 58 9.50 1.91 3.91
CA LEU A 58 10.76 1.54 3.26
C LEU A 58 11.57 2.76 2.82
N ASP A 59 10.92 3.77 2.22
CA ASP A 59 11.57 5.02 1.81
C ASP A 59 12.09 5.81 3.02
N GLY A 60 11.29 5.92 4.09
CA GLY A 60 11.69 6.58 5.32
C GLY A 60 12.82 5.85 6.06
N GLU A 61 12.87 4.52 5.97
CA GLU A 61 13.90 3.71 6.60
C GLU A 61 15.23 3.76 5.82
N THR A 62 15.15 3.89 4.48
CA THR A 62 16.30 4.10 3.59
C THR A 62 16.96 5.47 3.82
N LEU A 63 16.21 6.46 4.28
CA LEU A 63 16.70 7.82 4.55
C LEU A 63 17.25 8.03 5.97
N ARG A 64 17.43 6.98 6.79
CA ARG A 64 18.04 7.13 8.11
C ARG A 64 19.48 7.70 7.96
N PRO A 65 19.75 8.93 8.45
CA PRO A 65 21.09 9.47 8.41
C PRO A 65 21.97 8.58 9.29
N VAL A 66 23.02 8.01 8.70
CA VAL A 66 24.06 7.34 9.48
C VAL A 66 24.65 8.44 10.37
N PRO A 67 24.59 8.31 11.72
CA PRO A 67 25.23 9.30 12.58
C PRO A 67 26.71 9.33 12.20
N PRO A 68 27.33 10.52 12.06
CA PRO A 68 28.75 10.60 11.75
C PRO A 68 29.52 10.08 12.97
N ASN A 69 29.75 8.77 13.02
CA ASN A 69 30.71 8.19 13.95
C ASN A 69 32.10 8.45 13.36
N THR A 70 32.65 9.63 13.65
CA THR A 70 34.09 9.83 13.60
C THR A 70 34.63 9.41 14.96
N THR A 71 34.78 8.11 15.14
CA THR A 71 35.57 7.49 16.20
C THR A 71 36.93 8.18 16.23
N GLY A 72 37.31 8.76 17.37
CA GLY A 72 38.64 9.32 17.54
C GLY A 72 39.72 8.24 17.44
N SER A 73 40.87 8.58 16.87
CA SER A 73 42.17 8.13 17.37
C SER A 73 43.31 8.87 16.67
N SER A 74 44.12 9.57 17.49
CA SER A 74 45.59 9.70 17.39
C SER A 74 46.14 10.60 16.25
N ALA A 75 47.19 11.42 16.39
CA ALA A 75 48.25 11.61 17.37
C ALA A 75 48.88 13.01 17.11
N GLU A 76 49.21 13.80 18.14
CA GLU A 76 50.58 14.15 18.56
C GLU A 76 51.25 15.38 17.91
N GLY A 77 51.95 16.15 18.76
CA GLY A 77 52.84 17.29 18.47
C GLY A 77 52.20 18.64 18.83
N GLY A 78 52.52 19.35 19.92
CA GLY A 78 53.80 19.50 20.62
C GLY A 78 54.17 20.99 20.60
N ASP A 79 54.44 21.59 21.79
CA ASP A 79 55.25 22.81 22.06
C ASP A 79 54.90 24.12 21.29
N ASP A 80 54.93 25.34 21.85
CA ASP A 80 56.02 25.99 22.59
C ASP A 80 55.51 27.35 23.18
N ASP A 81 56.15 27.76 24.27
CA ASP A 81 56.04 29.01 25.05
C ASP A 81 55.87 30.33 24.24
N LEU A 82 54.95 31.22 24.68
CA LEU A 82 55.21 32.64 25.05
C LEU A 82 53.94 33.38 25.53
#